data_AF-A0A3A2ZVU4-F1
#
_entry.id   AF-A0A3A2ZVU4-F1
#
_cell.length_a   1.000
_cell.length_b   1.000
_cell.length_c   1.000
_cell.angle_alpha   90.00
_cell.angle_beta   90.00
_cell.angle_gamma   90.00
#
_symmetry.space_group_name_H-M   'P 1'
#
loop_
_entity.id
_entity.type
_entity.pdbx_description
1 polymer ?
#
loop_
_entity_poly.entity_id
_entity_poly.type
_entity_poly.pdbx_seq_one_letter_code
_entity_poly.pdbx_strand_id
1 'polypeptide(L)'
;MQRNEEDGMYYLRAGFICSSIGWTFGTHFNRQLRAIHAEVNDYEQKMSKSMDRFFSKLPTNQPIQRGSWFVEDWQPLFVTPEEYALNGGTRHQGENVDIEQCHLRCDWQTLRRLPLSGAIIFNFKAVFTPLTDLRDEPYVPSLMYKQATEGKPSLTDQKIHEHIRPVVLDSLKTWKNEQIANGVIPPDWEEETLAESPFYPGWEKRWRRKIEFDINV
;
A
#
# COMPACT_ATOMS: atom_id res chain seq x y z
N MET A 1 8.42 17.12 -5.20
CA MET A 1 9.25 16.90 -6.42
C MET A 1 9.23 18.15 -7.28
N GLN A 2 10.39 18.63 -7.74
CA GLN A 2 10.51 19.80 -8.61
C GLN A 2 11.24 19.43 -9.91
N ARG A 3 10.81 20.00 -11.03
CA ARG A 3 11.50 19.85 -12.31
C ARG A 3 12.82 20.63 -12.29
N ASN A 4 13.91 19.98 -12.66
CA ASN A 4 15.22 20.59 -12.84
C ASN A 4 15.28 21.30 -14.21
N GLU A 5 15.88 22.49 -14.26
CA GLU A 5 15.97 23.33 -15.45
C GLU A 5 16.99 22.82 -16.47
N GLU A 6 18.04 22.11 -16.01
CA GLU A 6 19.13 21.64 -16.88
C GLU A 6 18.73 20.43 -17.72
N ASP A 7 18.11 19.43 -17.10
CA ASP A 7 17.77 18.14 -17.74
C ASP A 7 16.26 17.93 -17.93
N GLY A 8 15.43 18.82 -17.37
CA GLY A 8 13.98 18.74 -17.44
C GLY A 8 13.36 17.62 -16.59
N MET A 9 14.12 16.94 -15.74
CA MET A 9 13.69 15.78 -14.94
C MET A 9 13.24 16.17 -13.54
N TYR A 10 12.50 15.29 -12.86
CA TYR A 10 11.96 15.56 -11.52
C TYR A 10 12.88 15.07 -10.41
N TYR A 11 13.09 15.93 -9.40
CA TYR A 11 13.97 15.70 -8.27
C TYR A 11 13.27 15.92 -6.92
N LEU A 12 13.70 15.19 -5.89
CA LEU A 12 13.25 15.42 -4.51
C LEU A 12 14.01 16.60 -3.90
N ARG A 13 13.44 17.81 -4.03
CA ARG A 13 14.06 19.06 -3.55
C ARG A 13 13.63 19.49 -2.16
N ALA A 14 12.45 19.07 -1.72
CA ALA A 14 11.89 19.42 -0.41
C ALA A 14 10.92 18.32 0.03
N GLY A 15 10.80 18.14 1.34
CA GLY A 15 9.91 17.15 1.92
C GLY A 15 9.94 17.17 3.44
N PHE A 16 8.87 16.67 4.03
CA PHE A 16 8.74 16.38 5.45
C PHE A 16 8.17 14.96 5.55
N ILE A 17 8.93 14.04 6.14
CA ILE A 17 8.68 12.60 6.02
C ILE A 17 8.66 12.00 7.41
N CYS A 18 7.49 11.55 7.85
CA CYS A 18 7.26 11.02 9.20
C CYS A 18 6.78 9.57 9.21
N SER A 19 6.62 8.96 8.03
CA SER A 19 6.05 7.63 7.89
C SER A 19 6.87 6.67 7.01
N SER A 20 8.17 6.95 6.81
CA SER A 20 9.05 6.13 5.97
C SER A 20 9.61 4.93 6.71
N ILE A 21 9.82 3.83 5.97
CA ILE A 21 10.40 2.59 6.46
C ILE A 21 11.69 2.33 5.69
N GLY A 22 12.83 2.34 6.40
CA GLY A 22 14.14 2.03 5.84
C GLY A 22 14.80 3.15 5.03
N TRP A 23 14.23 4.36 5.04
CA TRP A 23 14.79 5.51 4.33
C TRP A 23 14.40 6.83 5.01
N THR A 24 15.15 7.90 4.74
CA THR A 24 14.87 9.25 5.26
C THR A 24 14.84 10.27 4.14
N PHE A 25 14.40 11.50 4.41
CA PHE A 25 14.53 12.56 3.40
C PHE A 25 15.98 12.72 2.91
N GLY A 26 16.96 12.59 3.82
CA GLY A 26 18.38 12.71 3.50
C GLY A 26 18.90 11.63 2.55
N THR A 27 18.38 10.39 2.62
CA THR A 27 18.82 9.30 1.73
C THR A 27 18.48 9.58 0.26
N HIS A 28 17.45 10.39 0.02
CA HIS A 28 16.93 10.70 -1.32
C HIS A 28 16.97 12.19 -1.68
N PHE A 29 17.50 13.04 -0.80
CA PHE A 29 17.60 14.46 -1.06
C PHE A 29 18.36 14.72 -2.35
N ASN A 30 17.77 15.59 -3.18
CA ASN A 30 18.33 15.98 -4.46
C ASN A 30 18.59 14.83 -5.44
N ARG A 31 17.94 13.67 -5.25
CA ARG A 31 17.96 12.58 -6.22
C ARG A 31 16.86 12.72 -7.26
N GLN A 32 17.16 12.29 -8.47
CA GLN A 32 16.18 12.18 -9.56
C GLN A 32 15.15 11.09 -9.22
N LEU A 33 13.91 11.26 -9.68
CA LEU A 33 12.80 10.33 -9.45
C LEU A 33 13.17 8.87 -9.73
N ARG A 34 13.84 8.58 -10.85
CA ARG A 34 14.30 7.22 -11.18
C ARG A 34 15.34 6.67 -10.19
N ALA A 35 16.26 7.51 -9.72
CA ALA A 35 17.32 7.11 -8.81
C ALA A 35 16.78 6.83 -7.40
N ILE A 36 15.67 7.45 -7.02
CA ILE A 36 14.94 7.12 -5.79
C ILE A 36 14.32 5.72 -5.88
N HIS A 37 13.86 5.32 -7.06
CA HIS A 37 13.18 4.03 -7.29
C HIS A 37 14.10 2.93 -7.83
N ALA A 38 15.42 3.09 -7.74
CA ALA A 38 16.38 2.16 -8.34
C ALA A 38 16.25 0.71 -7.80
N GLU A 39 15.84 0.57 -6.53
CA GLU A 39 15.65 -0.73 -5.85
C GLU A 39 14.25 -1.32 -6.04
N VAL A 40 13.34 -0.60 -6.71
CA VAL A 40 11.99 -1.09 -6.96
C VAL A 40 12.00 -2.09 -8.10
N ASN A 41 11.55 -3.32 -7.82
CA ASN A 41 11.48 -4.41 -8.78
C ASN A 41 10.75 -3.99 -10.07
N ASP A 42 11.33 -4.35 -11.22
CA ASP A 42 10.89 -3.99 -12.57
C ASP A 42 10.81 -2.48 -12.90
N TYR A 43 11.15 -1.56 -11.99
CA TYR A 43 10.91 -0.12 -12.21
C TYR A 43 11.63 0.42 -13.44
N GLU A 44 12.95 0.19 -13.54
CA GLU A 44 13.75 0.75 -14.63
C GLU A 44 13.26 0.25 -16.00
N GLN A 45 12.94 -1.04 -16.09
CA GLN A 45 12.59 -1.70 -17.34
C GLN A 45 11.14 -1.43 -17.77
N LYS A 46 10.19 -1.37 -16.82
CA LYS A 46 8.75 -1.31 -17.12
C LYS A 46 8.09 0.02 -16.80
N MET A 47 8.61 0.79 -15.83
CA MET A 47 7.88 1.94 -15.27
C MET A 47 8.58 3.28 -15.49
N SER A 48 9.91 3.34 -15.51
CA SER A 48 10.71 4.58 -15.52
C SER A 48 10.23 5.61 -16.54
N LYS A 49 10.17 5.23 -17.83
CA LYS A 49 9.72 6.09 -18.94
C LYS A 49 8.26 6.52 -18.79
N SER A 50 7.41 5.64 -18.27
CA SER A 50 6.00 5.93 -18.04
C SER A 50 5.83 6.95 -16.92
N MET A 51 6.61 6.80 -15.85
CA MET A 51 6.60 7.67 -14.69
C MET A 51 7.11 9.08 -15.03
N ASP A 52 8.23 9.20 -15.75
CA ASP A 52 8.76 10.49 -16.19
C ASP A 52 7.75 11.25 -17.07
N ARG A 53 7.08 10.53 -17.99
CA ARG A 53 6.01 11.09 -18.82
C ARG A 53 4.79 11.50 -18.00
N PHE A 54 4.38 10.67 -17.05
CA PHE A 54 3.26 10.96 -16.16
C PHE A 54 3.52 12.24 -15.36
N PHE A 55 4.68 12.33 -14.68
CA PHE A 55 5.07 13.52 -13.93
C PHE A 55 5.12 14.75 -14.83
N SER A 56 5.64 14.64 -16.06
CA SER A 56 5.69 15.75 -17.01
C SER A 56 4.32 16.23 -17.46
N LYS A 57 3.33 15.35 -17.59
CA LYS A 57 1.98 15.66 -18.10
C LYS A 57 0.91 15.90 -17.03
N LEU A 58 1.15 15.55 -15.75
CA LEU A 58 0.18 15.70 -14.67
C LEU A 58 -0.35 17.15 -14.59
N PRO A 59 -1.63 17.42 -14.91
CA PRO A 59 -2.14 18.78 -14.89
C PRO A 59 -2.43 19.25 -13.46
N THR A 60 -2.65 20.55 -13.29
CA THR A 60 -2.88 21.18 -11.98
C THR A 60 -4.28 20.91 -11.39
N ASN A 61 -5.23 20.51 -12.24
CA ASN A 61 -6.64 20.27 -11.90
C ASN A 61 -7.04 18.78 -11.85
N GLN A 62 -6.10 17.84 -12.05
CA GLN A 62 -6.36 16.41 -11.93
C GLN A 62 -5.38 15.76 -10.95
N PRO A 63 -5.55 16.00 -9.63
CA PRO A 63 -4.79 15.25 -8.64
C PRO A 63 -5.17 13.77 -8.73
N ILE A 64 -4.22 12.89 -8.39
CA ILE A 64 -4.47 11.45 -8.33
C ILE A 64 -4.29 10.94 -6.92
N GLN A 65 -4.90 9.78 -6.66
CA GLN A 65 -4.67 9.00 -5.44
C GLN A 65 -4.50 7.53 -5.78
N ARG A 66 -3.75 6.82 -4.93
CA ARG A 66 -3.54 5.37 -5.02
C ARG A 66 -3.20 4.81 -3.64
N GLY A 67 -3.30 3.50 -3.48
CA GLY A 67 -2.78 2.78 -2.32
C GLY A 67 -1.61 1.89 -2.70
N SER A 68 -0.62 1.77 -1.81
CA SER A 68 0.24 0.59 -1.74
C SER A 68 0.03 -0.08 -0.40
N TRP A 69 0.10 -1.41 -0.35
CA TRP A 69 -0.18 -2.16 0.86
C TRP A 69 1.00 -3.03 1.29
N PHE A 70 1.04 -3.38 2.58
CA PHE A 70 1.93 -4.34 3.23
C PHE A 70 1.19 -4.95 4.43
N VAL A 71 1.60 -6.14 4.87
CA VAL A 71 1.19 -6.70 6.16
C VAL A 71 2.34 -6.57 7.14
N GLU A 72 2.07 -5.92 8.27
CA GLU A 72 3.04 -5.60 9.31
C GLU A 72 2.67 -6.35 10.60
N ASP A 73 3.65 -6.72 11.41
CA ASP A 73 3.45 -7.34 12.74
C ASP A 73 3.27 -6.30 13.87
N TRP A 74 3.07 -5.03 13.49
CA TRP A 74 2.84 -3.86 14.34
C TRP A 74 2.38 -2.67 13.47
N GLN A 75 2.45 -1.44 13.99
CA GLN A 75 2.01 -0.22 13.30
C GLN A 75 3.14 0.81 13.12
N PRO A 76 4.19 0.50 12.35
CA PRO A 76 5.35 1.37 12.22
C PRO A 76 5.02 2.63 11.41
N LEU A 77 5.10 3.81 12.04
CA LEU A 77 5.13 5.06 11.29
C LEU A 77 6.52 5.24 10.70
N PHE A 78 7.56 5.36 11.51
CA PHE A 78 8.92 5.62 11.05
C PHE A 78 9.88 4.54 11.51
N VAL A 79 10.71 4.03 10.58
CA VAL A 79 11.82 3.12 10.85
C VAL A 79 13.04 3.64 10.10
N THR A 80 14.13 3.87 10.83
CA THR A 80 15.38 4.37 10.25
C THR A 80 16.01 3.34 9.29
N PRO A 81 16.89 3.77 8.35
CA PRO A 81 17.66 2.83 7.53
C PRO A 81 18.46 1.82 8.36
N GLU A 82 19.02 2.25 9.49
CA GLU A 82 19.82 1.42 10.39
C GLU A 82 18.96 0.36 11.07
N GLU A 83 17.81 0.74 11.64
CA GLU A 83 16.85 -0.22 12.23
C GLU A 83 16.32 -1.19 11.18
N TYR A 84 15.95 -0.69 9.99
CA TYR A 84 15.47 -1.53 8.90
C TYR A 84 16.53 -2.53 8.42
N ALA A 85 17.80 -2.16 8.38
CA ALA A 85 18.87 -3.09 8.05
C ALA A 85 19.04 -4.20 9.10
N LEU A 86 18.69 -3.93 10.36
CA LEU A 86 18.74 -4.91 11.45
C LEU A 86 17.51 -5.84 11.45
N ASN A 87 16.32 -5.31 11.14
CA ASN A 87 15.08 -6.05 11.35
C ASN A 87 14.02 -6.03 10.24
N GLY A 88 14.34 -5.47 9.08
CA GLY A 88 13.39 -5.37 7.97
C GLY A 88 12.15 -4.53 8.28
N GLY A 89 12.18 -3.71 9.33
CA GLY A 89 11.03 -2.94 9.81
C GLY A 89 10.03 -3.73 10.63
N THR A 90 10.38 -4.95 11.07
CA THR A 90 9.53 -5.83 11.89
C THR A 90 9.80 -5.64 13.38
N ARG A 91 8.82 -5.98 14.23
CA ARG A 91 8.96 -5.88 15.69
C ARG A 91 9.23 -7.22 16.38
N HIS A 92 8.67 -8.32 15.88
CA HIS A 92 8.61 -9.61 16.59
C HIS A 92 9.45 -10.69 15.90
N GLN A 93 10.65 -10.35 15.41
CA GLN A 93 11.57 -11.20 14.61
C GLN A 93 11.66 -12.70 15.02
N GLY A 94 10.74 -13.54 14.55
CA GLY A 94 10.73 -14.98 14.82
C GLY A 94 10.02 -15.42 16.12
N GLU A 95 9.28 -14.53 16.79
CA GLU A 95 8.31 -14.94 17.82
C GLU A 95 7.05 -15.51 17.14
N ASN A 96 6.27 -16.34 17.87
CA ASN A 96 4.94 -16.73 17.40
C ASN A 96 4.04 -15.48 17.41
N VAL A 97 3.92 -14.83 16.25
CA VAL A 97 3.02 -13.69 16.05
C VAL A 97 1.64 -14.23 15.73
N ASP A 98 0.65 -13.85 16.54
CA ASP A 98 -0.74 -14.20 16.29
C ASP A 98 -1.38 -13.26 15.25
N ILE A 99 -2.47 -13.72 14.62
CA ILE A 99 -3.17 -12.96 13.58
C ILE A 99 -3.70 -11.61 14.10
N GLU A 100 -4.02 -11.53 15.39
CA GLU A 100 -4.48 -10.33 16.09
C GLU A 100 -3.41 -9.23 16.18
N GLN A 101 -2.13 -9.59 16.06
CA GLN A 101 -1.01 -8.63 16.03
C GLN A 101 -0.71 -8.13 14.62
N CYS A 102 -1.24 -8.80 13.59
CA CYS A 102 -1.01 -8.45 12.20
C CYS A 102 -1.91 -7.29 11.76
N HIS A 103 -1.34 -6.35 11.02
CA HIS A 103 -2.02 -5.18 10.50
C HIS A 103 -1.82 -5.06 8.99
N LEU A 104 -2.90 -4.82 8.25
CA LEU A 104 -2.81 -4.32 6.89
C LEU A 104 -2.42 -2.84 6.94
N ARG A 105 -1.20 -2.54 6.52
CA ARG A 105 -0.74 -1.18 6.27
C ARG A 105 -1.10 -0.79 4.84
N CYS A 106 -1.83 0.31 4.68
CA CYS A 106 -2.04 0.97 3.40
C CYS A 106 -1.38 2.35 3.43
N ASP A 107 -0.39 2.58 2.57
CA ASP A 107 0.12 3.92 2.30
C ASP A 107 -0.81 4.58 1.27
N TRP A 108 -1.73 5.41 1.77
CA TRP A 108 -2.62 6.23 0.94
C TRP A 108 -1.84 7.38 0.32
N GLN A 109 -1.51 7.25 -0.95
CA GLN A 109 -0.68 8.17 -1.71
C GLN A 109 -1.54 9.14 -2.50
N THR A 110 -1.12 10.41 -2.53
CA THR A 110 -1.72 11.46 -3.35
C THR A 110 -0.63 12.21 -4.11
N LEU A 111 -0.92 12.57 -5.36
CA LEU A 111 -0.06 13.43 -6.17
C LEU A 111 -0.85 14.60 -6.72
N ARG A 112 -0.30 15.81 -6.56
CA ARG A 112 -0.87 17.04 -7.11
C ARG A 112 0.21 17.97 -7.62
N ARG A 113 0.02 18.53 -8.81
CA ARG A 113 0.84 19.64 -9.31
C ARG A 113 0.37 20.98 -8.74
N LEU A 114 1.30 21.76 -8.21
CA LEU A 114 1.06 23.13 -7.77
C LEU A 114 0.99 24.09 -8.96
N PRO A 115 -0.01 25.00 -9.01
CA PRO A 115 -0.25 25.85 -10.17
C PRO A 115 0.81 26.93 -10.39
N LEU A 116 1.45 27.44 -9.32
CA LEU A 116 2.42 28.52 -9.43
C LEU A 116 3.84 28.01 -9.68
N SER A 117 4.32 27.05 -8.90
CA SER A 117 5.69 26.55 -8.99
C SER A 117 5.89 25.40 -9.99
N GLY A 118 4.80 24.77 -10.43
CA GLY A 118 4.86 23.54 -11.22
C GLY A 118 5.37 22.31 -10.43
N ALA A 119 5.68 22.47 -9.13
CA ALA A 119 6.11 21.37 -8.27
C ALA A 119 5.02 20.31 -8.16
N ILE A 120 5.42 19.05 -8.04
CA ILE A 120 4.52 17.95 -7.70
C ILE A 120 4.67 17.61 -6.23
N ILE A 121 3.60 17.79 -5.47
CA ILE A 121 3.50 17.29 -4.10
C ILE A 121 3.12 15.82 -4.19
N PHE A 122 3.96 14.98 -3.58
CA PHE A 122 3.65 13.60 -3.26
C PHE A 122 3.44 13.53 -1.74
N ASN A 123 2.28 13.05 -1.33
CA ASN A 123 1.98 12.80 0.08
C ASN A 123 1.56 11.35 0.23
N PHE A 124 1.91 10.73 1.34
CA PHE A 124 1.44 9.40 1.69
C PHE A 124 1.10 9.34 3.18
N LYS A 125 -0.07 8.78 3.49
CA LYS A 125 -0.52 8.54 4.87
C LYS A 125 -0.56 7.04 5.11
N ALA A 126 0.22 6.56 6.06
CA ALA A 126 0.11 5.19 6.54
C ALA A 126 -1.21 5.04 7.32
N VAL A 127 -2.04 4.08 6.90
CA VAL A 127 -3.28 3.68 7.56
C VAL A 127 -3.14 2.21 7.93
N PHE A 128 -3.45 1.88 9.17
CA PHE A 128 -3.36 0.52 9.68
C PHE A 128 -4.76 -0.01 9.97
N THR A 129 -5.06 -1.18 9.42
CA THR A 129 -6.30 -1.92 9.69
C THR A 129 -5.91 -3.24 10.34
N PRO A 130 -6.48 -3.62 11.50
CA PRO A 130 -6.28 -4.97 12.05
C PRO A 130 -6.58 -6.00 10.98
N LEU A 131 -5.70 -6.97 10.75
CA LEU A 131 -5.90 -7.90 9.63
C LEU A 131 -7.15 -8.77 9.84
N THR A 132 -7.52 -9.01 11.09
CA THR A 132 -8.75 -9.68 11.51
C THR A 132 -10.03 -8.98 11.03
N ASP A 133 -10.00 -7.67 10.79
CA ASP A 133 -11.15 -6.95 10.23
C ASP A 133 -11.53 -7.47 8.84
N LEU A 134 -10.56 -7.98 8.07
CA LEU A 134 -10.81 -8.44 6.70
C LEU A 134 -11.71 -9.67 6.65
N ARG A 135 -11.78 -10.46 7.73
CA ARG A 135 -12.66 -11.65 7.82
C ARG A 135 -14.10 -11.31 7.43
N ASP A 136 -14.58 -10.15 7.88
CA ASP A 136 -15.93 -9.64 7.65
C ASP A 136 -16.03 -8.66 6.46
N GLU A 137 -15.00 -8.56 5.62
CA GLU A 137 -15.04 -7.81 4.36
C GLU A 137 -15.32 -8.77 3.20
N PRO A 138 -16.54 -8.76 2.61
CA PRO A 138 -16.88 -9.65 1.51
C PRO A 138 -15.83 -9.65 0.39
N TYR A 139 -15.43 -10.82 -0.07
CA TYR A 139 -14.46 -11.06 -1.15
C TYR A 139 -13.01 -10.65 -0.86
N VAL A 140 -12.75 -9.75 0.09
CA VAL A 140 -11.42 -9.19 0.33
C VAL A 140 -10.39 -10.25 0.78
N PRO A 141 -10.67 -11.17 1.72
CA PRO A 141 -9.74 -12.23 2.07
C PRO A 141 -9.33 -13.09 0.88
N SER A 142 -10.27 -13.43 -0.01
CA SER A 142 -10.02 -14.22 -1.22
C SER A 142 -9.11 -13.49 -2.20
N LEU A 143 -9.36 -12.20 -2.43
CA LEU A 143 -8.53 -11.36 -3.31
C LEU A 143 -7.10 -11.20 -2.77
N MET A 144 -6.98 -10.98 -1.47
CA MET A 144 -5.68 -10.83 -0.82
C MET A 144 -4.91 -12.16 -0.81
N TYR A 145 -5.59 -13.28 -0.52
CA TYR A 145 -5.00 -14.62 -0.59
C TYR A 145 -4.45 -14.90 -1.99
N LYS A 146 -5.26 -14.69 -3.04
CA LYS A 146 -4.83 -14.88 -4.43
C LYS A 146 -3.65 -14.00 -4.80
N GLN A 147 -3.67 -12.71 -4.45
CA GLN A 147 -2.53 -11.82 -4.69
C GLN A 147 -1.26 -12.35 -4.01
N ALA A 148 -1.37 -12.81 -2.77
CA ALA A 148 -0.22 -13.29 -2.02
C ALA A 148 0.32 -14.64 -2.54
N THR A 149 -0.52 -15.52 -3.09
CA THR A 149 -0.11 -16.87 -3.52
C THR A 149 0.13 -17.02 -5.02
N GLU A 150 -0.58 -16.26 -5.86
CA GLU A 150 -0.54 -16.39 -7.33
C GLU A 150 0.05 -15.14 -8.01
N GLY A 151 0.22 -14.04 -7.27
CA GLY A 151 0.87 -12.85 -7.79
C GLY A 151 2.34 -13.08 -8.13
N LYS A 152 2.92 -12.20 -8.96
CA LYS A 152 4.35 -12.29 -9.31
C LYS A 152 5.19 -12.25 -8.01
N PRO A 153 6.01 -13.27 -7.70
CA PRO A 153 6.71 -13.36 -6.41
C PRO A 153 7.57 -12.13 -6.11
N SER A 154 8.29 -11.62 -7.12
CA SER A 154 9.10 -10.39 -7.01
C SER A 154 8.31 -9.13 -6.62
N LEU A 155 6.98 -9.14 -6.65
CA LEU A 155 6.13 -8.01 -6.25
C LEU A 155 5.36 -8.28 -4.95
N THR A 156 5.21 -9.55 -4.57
CA THR A 156 4.25 -10.00 -3.54
C THR A 156 4.92 -10.67 -2.35
N ASP A 157 6.13 -11.23 -2.49
CA ASP A 157 6.84 -11.85 -1.37
C ASP A 157 7.18 -10.82 -0.29
N GLN A 158 7.69 -9.65 -0.71
CA GLN A 158 8.02 -8.54 0.20
C GLN A 158 6.78 -7.82 0.78
N LYS A 159 5.56 -8.21 0.40
CA LYS A 159 4.33 -7.59 0.91
C LYS A 159 3.90 -8.13 2.26
N ILE A 160 4.35 -9.32 2.61
CA ILE A 160 4.04 -10.00 3.87
C ILE A 160 5.36 -10.55 4.39
N HIS A 161 5.78 -10.07 5.57
CA HIS A 161 7.05 -10.51 6.16
C HIS A 161 7.10 -12.02 6.34
N GLU A 162 8.27 -12.61 6.15
CA GLU A 162 8.46 -14.06 6.11
C GLU A 162 7.93 -14.76 7.38
N HIS A 163 8.16 -14.18 8.56
CA HIS A 163 7.77 -14.78 9.83
C HIS A 163 6.26 -14.80 10.07
N ILE A 164 5.51 -13.84 9.53
CA ILE A 164 4.04 -13.78 9.65
C ILE A 164 3.31 -14.39 8.45
N ARG A 165 4.03 -14.66 7.35
CA ARG A 165 3.41 -15.16 6.11
C ARG A 165 2.58 -16.44 6.31
N PRO A 166 3.02 -17.46 7.08
CA PRO A 166 2.21 -18.66 7.30
C PRO A 166 0.88 -18.34 7.99
N VAL A 167 0.90 -17.64 9.13
CA VAL A 167 -0.32 -17.32 9.89
C VAL A 167 -1.28 -16.42 9.10
N VAL A 168 -0.74 -15.48 8.31
CA VAL A 168 -1.54 -14.62 7.43
C VAL A 168 -2.22 -15.42 6.33
N LEU A 169 -1.49 -16.29 5.62
CA LEU A 169 -2.06 -17.09 4.53
C LEU A 169 -3.08 -18.11 5.04
N ASP A 170 -2.81 -18.77 6.17
CA ASP A 170 -3.73 -19.72 6.80
C ASP A 170 -5.03 -19.03 7.25
N SER A 171 -4.92 -17.82 7.80
CA SER A 171 -6.08 -17.01 8.20
C SER A 171 -6.90 -16.57 7.00
N LEU A 172 -6.26 -16.00 5.97
CA LEU A 172 -6.95 -15.56 4.75
C LEU A 172 -7.66 -16.73 4.04
N LYS A 173 -7.03 -17.92 4.00
CA LYS A 173 -7.63 -19.14 3.44
C LYS A 173 -8.84 -19.59 4.25
N THR A 174 -8.72 -19.59 5.58
CA THR A 174 -9.84 -19.91 6.48
C THR A 174 -11.01 -18.96 6.24
N TRP A 175 -10.77 -17.66 6.22
CA TRP A 175 -11.82 -16.66 6.00
C TRP A 175 -12.45 -16.73 4.61
N LYS A 176 -11.66 -17.01 3.57
CA LYS A 176 -12.20 -17.32 2.23
C LYS A 176 -13.20 -18.48 2.29
N ASN A 177 -12.83 -19.58 2.94
CA ASN A 177 -13.70 -20.76 3.04
C ASN A 177 -14.96 -20.48 3.86
N GLU A 178 -14.84 -19.70 4.94
CA GLU A 178 -16.00 -19.25 5.74
C GLU A 178 -16.97 -18.40 4.92
N GLN A 179 -16.46 -17.45 4.12
CA GLN A 179 -17.30 -16.62 3.27
C GLN A 179 -18.03 -17.44 2.20
N ILE A 180 -17.39 -18.49 1.65
CA ILE A 180 -18.06 -19.43 0.73
C ILE A 180 -19.12 -20.25 1.47
N ALA A 181 -18.80 -20.82 2.63
CA ALA A 181 -19.72 -21.64 3.42
C ALA A 181 -20.96 -20.86 3.88
N ASN A 182 -20.79 -19.58 4.20
CA ASN A 182 -21.86 -18.68 4.62
C ASN A 182 -22.63 -18.05 3.44
N GLY A 183 -22.29 -18.38 2.20
CA GLY A 183 -22.97 -17.86 1.00
C GLY A 183 -22.68 -16.39 0.70
N VAL A 184 -21.61 -15.81 1.29
CA VAL A 184 -21.14 -14.45 0.96
C VAL A 184 -20.49 -14.44 -0.42
N ILE A 185 -19.74 -15.49 -0.74
CA ILE A 185 -19.09 -15.70 -2.04
C ILE A 185 -19.70 -16.95 -2.69
N PRO A 186 -20.12 -16.91 -3.97
CA PRO A 186 -20.51 -18.11 -4.71
C PRO A 186 -19.35 -19.13 -4.78
N PRO A 187 -19.59 -20.44 -4.57
CA PRO A 187 -18.51 -21.44 -4.62
C PRO A 187 -17.76 -21.53 -5.97
N ASP A 188 -18.40 -21.10 -7.05
CA ASP A 188 -17.90 -21.07 -8.41
C ASP A 188 -17.35 -19.69 -8.83
N TRP A 189 -17.28 -18.73 -7.91
CA TRP A 189 -16.70 -17.42 -8.19
C TRP A 189 -15.18 -17.52 -8.38
N GLU A 190 -14.71 -17.10 -9.55
CA GLU A 190 -13.28 -16.88 -9.81
C GLU A 190 -12.87 -15.49 -9.32
N GLU A 191 -11.77 -15.39 -8.58
CA GLU A 191 -11.38 -14.11 -8.02
C GLU A 191 -10.92 -13.14 -9.11
N GLU A 192 -11.64 -12.02 -9.18
CA GLU A 192 -11.38 -10.93 -10.12
C GLU A 192 -11.56 -9.56 -9.47
N THR A 193 -11.27 -8.50 -10.22
CA THR A 193 -11.55 -7.14 -9.74
C THR A 193 -13.06 -6.99 -9.53
N LEU A 194 -13.46 -6.58 -8.32
CA LEU A 194 -14.87 -6.39 -7.99
C LEU A 194 -15.51 -5.28 -8.86
N ALA A 195 -16.80 -5.43 -9.14
CA ALA A 195 -17.56 -4.53 -10.00
C ALA A 195 -17.50 -3.05 -9.55
N GLU A 196 -17.48 -2.81 -8.23
CA GLU A 196 -17.44 -1.46 -7.65
C GLU A 196 -16.05 -1.07 -7.11
N SER A 197 -14.97 -1.55 -7.71
CA SER A 197 -13.60 -1.20 -7.30
C SER A 197 -13.42 0.31 -7.07
N PRO A 198 -12.88 0.74 -5.91
CA PRO A 198 -12.12 -0.04 -4.92
C PRO A 198 -12.97 -0.66 -3.79
N PHE A 199 -14.29 -0.67 -3.92
CA PHE A 199 -15.20 -1.02 -2.83
C PHE A 199 -15.66 -2.47 -2.88
N TYR A 200 -15.80 -3.09 -1.71
CA TYR A 200 -16.46 -4.39 -1.55
C TYR A 200 -17.94 -4.22 -1.21
N PRO A 201 -18.81 -5.20 -1.53
CA PRO A 201 -20.22 -5.14 -1.20
C PRO A 201 -20.48 -4.85 0.30
N GLY A 202 -21.26 -3.82 0.59
CA GLY A 202 -21.62 -3.44 1.97
C GLY A 202 -20.57 -2.61 2.74
N TRP A 203 -19.48 -2.18 2.08
CA TRP A 203 -18.43 -1.34 2.68
C TRP A 203 -19.00 -0.09 3.37
N GLU A 204 -19.96 0.60 2.74
CA GLU A 204 -20.48 1.88 3.23
C GLU A 204 -21.20 1.71 4.57
N LYS A 205 -22.07 0.70 4.69
CA LYS A 205 -22.77 0.38 5.93
C LYS A 205 -21.79 0.03 7.05
N ARG A 206 -20.71 -0.70 6.72
CA ARG A 206 -19.67 -1.03 7.71
C ARG A 206 -18.91 0.24 8.13
N TRP A 207 -18.52 1.07 7.18
CA TRP A 207 -17.80 2.32 7.43
C TRP A 207 -18.62 3.29 8.29
N ARG A 208 -19.89 3.53 7.94
CA ARG A 208 -20.81 4.39 8.71
C ARG A 208 -20.96 3.95 10.16
N ARG A 209 -21.11 2.63 10.41
CA ARG A 209 -21.12 2.07 11.76
C ARG A 209 -19.82 2.32 12.52
N LYS A 210 -18.67 2.21 11.86
CA LYS A 210 -17.35 2.45 12.49
C LYS A 210 -17.12 3.92 12.87
N ILE A 211 -17.67 4.86 12.11
CA ILE A 211 -17.48 6.30 12.35
C ILE A 211 -18.64 6.95 13.13
N GLU A 212 -19.61 6.16 13.57
CA GLU A 212 -20.81 6.62 14.30
C GLU A 212 -21.56 7.77 13.58
N PHE A 213 -21.60 7.73 12.24
CA PHE A 213 -22.17 8.80 11.42
C PHE A 213 -23.29 8.27 10.51
N ASP A 214 -24.52 8.34 11.01
CA ASP A 214 -25.73 8.18 10.21
C ASP A 214 -26.22 9.56 9.73
N ILE A 215 -26.27 9.74 8.41
CA ILE A 215 -27.02 10.86 7.83
C ILE A 215 -28.47 10.38 7.78
N ASN A 216 -29.30 10.88 8.69
CA ASN A 216 -30.74 10.76 8.54
C ASN A 216 -31.13 11.54 7.27
N VAL A 217 -31.42 10.81 6.19
CA VAL A 217 -32.00 11.36 4.95
C VAL A 217 -33.51 11.44 5.11
#